data_AF-A0A836YMK9-F1
#
_entry.id   AF-A0A836YMK9-F1
#
_cell.length_a   1.000
_cell.length_b   1.000
_cell.length_c   1.000
_cell.angle_alpha   90.00
_cell.angle_beta   90.00
_cell.angle_gamma   90.00
#
_symmetry.space_group_name_H-M   'P 1'
#
loop_
_entity.id
_entity.type
_entity.pdbx_description
1 polymer ?
#
loop_
_entity_poly.entity_id
_entity_poly.type
_entity_poly.pdbx_seq_one_letter_code
_entity_poly.pdbx_strand_id
1 'polypeptide(L)'
;MDKCREEFEKWFEETHDVIITTQFKKEGERYLDRNVRRSFETWQHQQAKVGELQKRLDGALKETQYALQYVEEDMRGNHEFLQMAMIRTLKAIEQVLKGGA
;
A
#
# COMPACT_ATOMS: atom_id res chain seq x y z
N MET A 1 13.91 17.21 -2.61
CA MET A 1 12.97 17.30 -1.48
C MET A 1 12.76 15.88 -0.95
N ASP A 2 11.97 15.66 0.10
CA ASP A 2 11.44 14.32 0.42
C ASP A 2 10.64 13.79 -0.80
N LYS A 3 10.86 12.55 -1.22
CA LYS A 3 10.17 11.90 -2.34
C LYS A 3 8.63 11.90 -2.19
N CYS A 4 8.12 11.71 -0.97
CA CYS A 4 6.69 11.77 -0.65
C CYS A 4 6.11 13.17 -0.92
N ARG A 5 6.92 14.21 -0.72
CA ARG A 5 6.56 15.60 -1.03
C ARG A 5 6.49 15.86 -2.52
N GLU A 6 7.47 15.38 -3.28
CA GLU A 6 7.49 15.54 -4.75
C GLU A 6 6.29 14.84 -5.40
N GLU A 7 5.93 13.65 -4.92
CA GLU A 7 4.73 12.93 -5.36
C GLU A 7 3.43 13.66 -5.01
N PHE A 8 3.34 14.25 -3.80
CA PHE A 8 2.19 15.07 -3.41
C PHE A 8 2.06 16.31 -4.28
N GLU A 9 3.14 17.06 -4.50
CA GLU A 9 3.12 18.29 -5.30
C GLU A 9 2.66 18.00 -6.73
N LYS A 10 3.20 16.95 -7.35
CA LYS A 10 2.78 16.49 -8.67
C LYS A 10 1.30 16.10 -8.71
N TRP A 11 0.85 15.26 -7.78
CA TRP A 11 -0.56 14.86 -7.70
C TRP A 11 -1.49 16.05 -7.51
N PHE A 12 -1.10 17.01 -6.66
CA PHE A 12 -1.90 18.18 -6.35
C PHE A 12 -2.04 19.09 -7.57
N GLU A 13 -0.95 19.31 -8.32
CA GLU A 13 -0.95 20.06 -9.59
C GLU A 13 -1.81 19.38 -10.67
N GLU A 14 -1.76 18.06 -10.77
CA GLU A 14 -2.54 17.31 -11.77
C GLU A 14 -4.04 17.27 -11.47
N THR A 15 -4.43 17.36 -10.19
CA THR A 15 -5.82 17.14 -9.75
C THR A 15 -6.57 18.43 -9.41
N HIS A 16 -5.89 19.55 -9.19
CA HIS A 16 -6.51 20.81 -8.80
C HIS A 16 -6.27 21.89 -9.87
N ASP A 17 -7.36 22.48 -10.37
CA ASP A 17 -7.34 23.47 -11.45
C ASP A 17 -6.75 24.81 -10.97
N VAL A 18 -5.45 24.99 -11.26
CA VAL A 18 -4.58 26.18 -11.50
C VAL A 18 -4.84 27.56 -10.82
N ILE A 19 -5.96 27.83 -10.12
CA ILE A 19 -6.21 29.15 -9.46
C ILE A 19 -5.49 29.25 -8.11
N ILE A 20 -4.39 28.52 -7.90
CA ILE A 20 -3.63 28.67 -6.66
C ILE A 20 -2.12 28.59 -6.87
N THR A 21 -1.62 29.40 -7.78
CA THR A 21 -0.19 29.67 -7.95
C THR A 21 0.48 30.29 -6.70
N THR A 22 -0.28 30.68 -5.68
CA THR A 22 0.22 31.14 -4.37
C THR A 22 0.33 30.03 -3.30
N GLN A 23 -0.06 28.80 -3.60
CA GLN A 23 -0.33 27.77 -2.57
C GLN A 23 0.89 26.97 -2.10
N PHE A 24 1.91 26.83 -2.95
CA PHE A 24 3.17 26.17 -2.55
C PHE A 24 4.22 27.15 -2.02
N LYS A 25 3.82 28.34 -1.56
CA LYS A 25 4.76 29.19 -0.82
C LYS A 25 5.23 28.44 0.42
N LYS A 26 6.55 28.33 0.59
CA LYS A 26 7.20 27.55 1.64
C LYS A 26 8.04 28.47 2.53
N GLU A 27 8.13 28.10 3.80
CA GLU A 27 9.13 28.60 4.73
C GLU A 27 9.74 27.39 5.45
N GLY A 28 11.03 27.15 5.20
CA GLY A 28 11.66 25.89 5.56
C GLY A 28 10.95 24.69 4.92
N GLU A 29 10.58 23.70 5.75
CA GLU A 29 9.97 22.42 5.33
C GLU A 29 8.44 22.41 5.33
N ARG A 30 7.78 23.58 5.41
CA ARG A 30 6.32 23.66 5.54
C ARG A 30 5.70 24.57 4.51
N TYR A 31 4.52 24.18 4.02
CA TYR A 31 3.66 25.04 3.24
C TYR A 31 3.06 26.13 4.13
N LEU A 32 3.14 27.37 3.64
CA LEU A 32 2.58 28.54 4.31
C LEU A 32 1.06 28.60 4.16
N ASP A 33 0.53 28.16 3.02
CA ASP A 33 -0.90 28.02 2.84
C ASP A 33 -1.47 26.91 3.75
N ARG A 34 -2.50 27.26 4.51
CA ARG A 34 -3.10 26.36 5.50
C ARG A 34 -3.74 25.14 4.83
N ASN A 35 -4.37 25.31 3.68
CA ASN A 35 -5.10 24.24 3.02
C ASN A 35 -4.11 23.25 2.39
N VAL A 36 -3.08 23.74 1.71
CA VAL A 36 -2.01 22.88 1.17
C VAL A 36 -1.28 22.14 2.26
N ARG A 37 -0.96 22.82 3.37
CA ARG A 37 -0.34 22.16 4.52
C ARG A 37 -1.19 21.01 5.06
N ARG A 38 -2.50 21.24 5.25
CA ARG A 38 -3.43 20.20 5.72
C ARG A 38 -3.56 19.07 4.71
N SER A 39 -3.64 19.38 3.42
CA SER A 39 -3.69 18.37 2.36
C SER A 39 -2.42 17.52 2.35
N PHE A 40 -1.25 18.11 2.54
CA PHE A 40 0.00 17.38 2.63
C PHE A 40 0.08 16.50 3.88
N GLU A 41 -0.28 17.02 5.06
CA GLU A 41 -0.33 16.25 6.31
C GLU A 41 -1.28 15.04 6.16
N THR A 42 -2.44 15.25 5.51
CA THR A 42 -3.41 14.19 5.22
C THR A 42 -2.86 13.15 4.24
N TRP A 43 -2.21 13.61 3.17
CA TRP A 43 -1.54 12.76 2.19
C TRP A 43 -0.48 11.89 2.85
N GLN A 44 0.40 12.47 3.67
CA GLN A 44 1.43 11.73 4.40
C GLN A 44 0.83 10.65 5.30
N HIS A 45 -0.26 10.96 6.01
CA HIS A 45 -0.96 9.98 6.82
C HIS A 45 -1.54 8.83 5.98
N GLN A 46 -2.12 9.13 4.82
CA GLN A 46 -2.64 8.13 3.89
C GLN A 46 -1.52 7.26 3.31
N GLN A 47 -0.40 7.86 2.89
CA GLN A 47 0.75 7.12 2.35
C GLN A 47 1.37 6.18 3.40
N ALA A 48 1.44 6.61 4.67
CA ALA A 48 1.86 5.73 5.76
C ALA A 48 0.94 4.51 5.89
N LYS A 49 -0.39 4.69 5.76
CA LYS A 49 -1.34 3.58 5.80
C LYS A 49 -1.22 2.66 4.59
N VAL A 50 -1.03 3.21 3.39
CA VAL A 50 -0.77 2.43 2.17
C VAL A 50 0.50 1.59 2.34
N GLY A 51 1.57 2.15 2.89
CA GLY A 51 2.81 1.42 3.17
C GLY A 51 2.63 0.29 4.18
N GLU A 52 1.81 0.48 5.22
CA GLU A 52 1.45 -0.59 6.16
C GLU A 52 0.68 -1.72 5.47
N LEU A 53 -0.30 -1.38 4.63
CA LEU A 53 -1.10 -2.36 3.87
C LEU A 53 -0.23 -3.15 2.89
N GLN A 54 0.68 -2.48 2.18
CA GLN A 54 1.62 -3.13 1.27
C GLN A 54 2.49 -4.16 1.99
N LYS A 55 3.06 -3.79 3.16
CA LYS A 55 3.88 -4.72 3.97
C LYS A 55 3.10 -5.95 4.43
N ARG A 56 1.84 -5.75 4.84
CA ARG A 56 0.95 -6.84 5.27
C ARG A 56 0.67 -7.78 4.09
N LEU A 57 0.35 -7.24 2.92
CA LEU A 57 0.14 -8.02 1.70
C LEU A 57 1.39 -8.79 1.28
N ASP A 58 2.56 -8.14 1.27
CA ASP A 58 3.84 -8.77 0.92
C ASP A 58 4.16 -9.95 1.86
N GLY A 59 3.86 -9.80 3.16
CA GLY A 59 3.98 -10.88 4.14
C GLY A 59 3.08 -12.08 3.82
N ALA A 60 1.79 -11.83 3.55
CA ALA A 60 0.84 -12.89 3.18
C ALA A 60 1.22 -13.61 1.88
N LEU A 61 1.73 -12.88 0.89
CA LEU A 61 2.21 -13.44 -0.36
C LEU A 61 3.44 -14.32 -0.15
N LYS A 62 4.34 -13.94 0.77
CA LYS A 62 5.50 -14.76 1.12
C LYS A 62 5.08 -16.08 1.80
N GLU A 63 4.14 -16.01 2.75
CA GLU A 63 3.59 -17.21 3.41
C GLU A 63 2.88 -18.14 2.41
N THR A 64 2.12 -17.55 1.49
CA THR A 64 1.49 -18.23 0.35
C THR A 64 2.52 -18.97 -0.51
N GLN A 65 3.61 -18.30 -0.89
CA GLN A 65 4.67 -18.91 -1.68
C GLN A 65 5.28 -20.11 -0.95
N TYR A 66 5.56 -20.00 0.35
CA TYR A 66 6.05 -21.15 1.14
C TYR A 66 5.03 -22.29 1.21
N ALA A 67 3.75 -21.99 1.44
CA ALA A 67 2.70 -22.99 1.54
C ALA A 67 2.50 -23.77 0.23
N LEU A 68 2.70 -23.10 -0.90
CA LEU A 68 2.59 -23.70 -2.23
C LEU A 68 3.91 -24.26 -2.76
N GLN A 69 5.06 -23.94 -2.14
CA GLN A 69 6.38 -24.44 -2.54
C GLN A 69 6.48 -25.97 -2.44
N TYR A 70 5.76 -26.58 -1.49
CA TYR A 70 5.72 -28.03 -1.29
C TYR A 70 4.72 -28.76 -2.19
N VAL A 71 4.02 -28.04 -3.06
CA VAL A 71 3.24 -28.64 -4.15
C VAL A 71 4.22 -29.00 -5.27
N GLU A 72 4.94 -30.11 -5.08
CA GLU A 72 5.78 -30.72 -6.10
C GLU A 72 4.91 -31.27 -7.25
N GLU A 73 5.50 -31.47 -8.44
CA GLU A 73 4.77 -31.97 -9.61
C GLU A 73 4.07 -33.31 -9.35
N ASP A 74 4.70 -34.20 -8.56
CA ASP A 74 4.15 -35.50 -8.16
C ASP A 74 2.94 -35.39 -7.21
N MET A 75 2.83 -34.28 -6.46
CA MET A 75 1.68 -34.02 -5.58
C MET A 75 0.55 -33.26 -6.28
N ARG A 76 0.73 -32.80 -7.53
CA ARG A 76 -0.36 -32.16 -8.30
C ARG A 76 -1.51 -33.11 -8.63
N GLY A 77 -1.27 -34.42 -8.63
CA GLY A 77 -2.34 -35.42 -8.77
C GLY A 77 -3.19 -35.59 -7.51
N ASN A 78 -2.67 -35.17 -6.34
CA ASN A 78 -3.36 -35.26 -5.05
C ASN A 78 -4.25 -34.02 -4.84
N HIS A 79 -5.47 -34.11 -5.37
CA HIS A 79 -6.44 -33.03 -5.40
C HIS A 79 -6.83 -32.54 -4.00
N GLU A 80 -6.91 -33.41 -2.99
CA GLU A 80 -7.25 -33.02 -1.61
C GLU A 80 -6.11 -32.21 -0.97
N PHE A 81 -4.86 -32.64 -1.16
CA PHE A 81 -3.69 -31.92 -0.67
C PHE A 81 -3.60 -30.53 -1.31
N LEU A 82 -3.75 -30.45 -2.64
CA LEU A 82 -3.80 -29.20 -3.38
C LEU A 82 -4.90 -28.27 -2.87
N GLN A 83 -6.13 -28.77 -2.74
CA GLN A 83 -7.25 -27.98 -2.24
C GLN A 83 -6.98 -27.45 -0.83
N MET A 84 -6.42 -28.26 0.07
CA MET A 84 -6.09 -27.83 1.42
C MET A 84 -4.99 -26.77 1.46
N ALA A 85 -3.94 -26.92 0.64
CA ALA A 85 -2.87 -25.93 0.52
C ALA A 85 -3.40 -24.59 -0.03
N MET A 86 -4.26 -24.64 -1.06
CA MET A 86 -4.90 -23.47 -1.64
C MET A 86 -5.88 -22.79 -0.66
N ILE A 87 -6.71 -23.54 0.06
CA ILE A 87 -7.66 -22.97 1.04
C ILE A 87 -6.90 -22.25 2.16
N ARG A 88 -5.83 -22.85 2.70
CA ARG A 88 -5.02 -22.21 3.75
C ARG A 88 -4.39 -20.91 3.26
N THR A 89 -3.84 -20.95 2.06
CA THR A 89 -3.26 -19.79 1.38
C THR A 89 -4.28 -18.66 1.22
N LEU A 90 -5.45 -18.96 0.66
CA LEU A 90 -6.50 -17.96 0.42
C LEU A 90 -7.05 -17.38 1.73
N LYS A 91 -7.19 -18.20 2.79
CA LYS A 91 -7.59 -17.72 4.12
C LYS A 91 -6.57 -16.78 4.74
N ALA A 92 -5.27 -17.08 4.60
CA ALA A 92 -4.21 -16.21 5.10
C ALA A 92 -4.25 -14.83 4.40
N ILE A 93 -4.39 -14.83 3.06
CA ILE A 93 -4.55 -13.60 2.28
C ILE A 93 -5.82 -12.83 2.72
N GLU A 94 -6.96 -13.52 2.88
CA GLU A 94 -8.22 -12.91 3.31
C GLU A 94 -8.10 -12.24 4.69
N GLN A 95 -7.50 -12.91 5.66
CA GLN A 95 -7.28 -12.38 7.01
C GLN A 95 -6.44 -11.10 6.97
N VAL A 96 -5.35 -11.13 6.20
CA VAL A 96 -4.47 -9.97 6.01
C VAL A 96 -5.22 -8.82 5.33
N LEU A 97 -6.01 -9.07 4.29
CA LEU A 97 -6.78 -8.02 3.63
C LEU A 97 -7.85 -7.40 4.53
N LYS A 98 -8.43 -8.17 5.45
CA LYS A 98 -9.46 -7.69 6.40
C LYS A 98 -8.95 -6.84 7.56
N GLY A 99 -7.63 -6.69 7.73
CA GLY A 99 -7.09 -6.01 8.91
C GLY A 99 -6.68 -6.95 10.06
N GLY A 100 -6.85 -8.27 9.90
CA GLY A 100 -6.36 -9.25 10.87
C GLY A 100 -4.82 -9.30 10.86
N ALA A 101 -4.23 -9.34 12.05
CA ALA A 101 -2.86 -9.79 12.28
C ALA A 101 -2.89 -11.28 12.63
#